data_AF-A0A2G4JG21-F1
#
_entry.id   AF-A0A2G4JG21-F1
#
_cell.length_a   1.000
_cell.length_b   1.000
_cell.length_c   1.000
_cell.angle_alpha   90.00
_cell.angle_beta   90.00
_cell.angle_gamma   90.00
#
_symmetry.space_group_name_H-M   'P 1'
#
loop_
_entity.id
_entity.type
_entity.pdbx_description
1 polymer ?
#
loop_
_entity_poly.entity_id
_entity_poly.type
_entity_poly.pdbx_seq_one_letter_code
_entity_poly.pdbx_strand_id
1 'polypeptide(L)'
;MEKSSDDVSNIHNRFSLTLINPSSHYFSLVGSLIIAGVITTIVYLAYLGSNEILFRIPMVVGVLALTQLIDTQFTRKKEYSKSLHASLFGNMLWVAILLMGLLASVVLSKEISLFFVTYGMFLFASFRIGIFTTTLGATIKKAWAICMVQPLAMFLVMIPYEMWNSMLTNPLVVGLGATFLIIASAWSLLTDRAGRPGMESTHKTIQAYLASQGNDFTEAEEIIEKRSYKTKVSTSQIRLCSSNGTTEFRMVIPEIHPGPYHPVGGSNIPYLIYKNLDSSAMIMHSISDHSLNLPSKNEVENYLNNIDKSTIKEEGATCTEPVTVQINKARVTGLLFGNNPLLFLSLSPHGMEDIPNYMKKEIEQYAKNRNFKRILIVDCHNAMGQEISKEDGEDMLKAAKSCLDSLITKESYSIEFGYANSENMDVWTEDLGMGGLGIICLKINNKKFFLGWADANNMENGVREKIVKNFADKECQLLEICTSDTHYAPVKARNRNGYYQLGLITNVEKLTKWFLEIANNAESKMTSAKFEILENEADVKIMGQGIYEDYSKALDKSLKLTKVFMIGSVTLFIITLFL
;
A
#
# COMPACT_ATOMS: atom_id res chain seq x y z
N MET A 1 -0.23 -18.93 -22.29
CA MET A 1 -0.31 -18.35 -20.94
C MET A 1 0.71 -17.23 -20.90
N GLU A 2 0.26 -15.99 -21.09
CA GLU A 2 1.10 -14.84 -20.75
C GLU A 2 1.42 -14.94 -19.26
N LYS A 3 2.68 -14.74 -18.89
CA LYS A 3 3.06 -14.46 -17.51
C LYS A 3 2.14 -13.33 -17.04
N SER A 4 1.30 -13.56 -16.03
CA SER A 4 0.80 -12.44 -15.23
C SER A 4 2.07 -11.75 -14.72
N SER A 5 2.38 -10.60 -15.29
CA SER A 5 3.38 -9.73 -14.70
C SER A 5 2.87 -9.42 -13.30
N ASP A 6 3.72 -9.66 -12.32
CA ASP A 6 3.50 -9.27 -10.94
C ASP A 6 3.58 -7.72 -10.84
N ASP A 7 2.58 -7.06 -11.44
CA ASP A 7 2.53 -5.62 -11.61
C ASP A 7 2.33 -4.90 -10.28
N VAL A 8 1.63 -5.54 -9.35
CA VAL A 8 1.46 -5.04 -7.99
C VAL A 8 2.78 -5.09 -7.23
N SER A 9 3.52 -6.21 -7.24
CA SER A 9 4.85 -6.20 -6.60
C SER A 9 5.84 -5.33 -7.33
N ASN A 10 5.74 -5.17 -8.66
CA ASN A 10 6.55 -4.19 -9.39
C ASN A 10 6.29 -2.76 -8.89
N ILE A 11 5.02 -2.37 -8.76
CA ILE A 11 4.61 -1.09 -8.19
C ILE A 11 5.17 -0.96 -6.76
N HIS A 12 4.93 -1.94 -5.89
CA HIS A 12 5.45 -1.94 -4.52
C HIS A 12 6.97 -1.80 -4.47
N ASN A 13 7.71 -2.54 -5.29
CA ASN A 13 9.17 -2.46 -5.36
C ASN A 13 9.64 -1.06 -5.76
N ARG A 14 8.97 -0.39 -6.72
CA ARG A 14 9.30 0.99 -7.11
C ARG A 14 9.01 1.99 -6.01
N PHE A 15 7.90 1.83 -5.29
CA PHE A 15 7.49 2.74 -4.22
C PHE A 15 8.15 2.45 -2.87
N SER A 16 8.68 1.25 -2.63
CA SER A 16 9.37 0.88 -1.38
C SER A 16 10.53 1.83 -1.05
N LEU A 17 11.21 2.36 -2.07
CA LEU A 17 12.27 3.36 -1.92
C LEU A 17 11.74 4.71 -1.40
N THR A 18 10.50 5.05 -1.71
CA THR A 18 9.87 6.29 -1.23
C THR A 18 9.47 6.22 0.25
N LEU A 19 9.32 5.00 0.80
CA LEU A 19 9.03 4.75 2.21
C LEU A 19 10.25 4.97 3.14
N ILE A 20 11.44 5.22 2.58
CA ILE A 20 12.73 5.32 3.30
C ILE A 20 13.19 6.80 3.49
N ASN A 21 12.43 7.81 3.05
CA ASN A 21 12.89 9.22 3.02
C ASN A 21 12.82 9.95 4.40
N PRO A 22 13.64 11.01 4.67
CA PRO A 22 13.57 11.80 5.91
C PRO A 22 12.19 12.43 6.07
N SER A 23 11.53 12.10 7.18
CA SER A 23 10.09 12.25 7.33
C SER A 23 9.59 13.59 7.86
N SER A 24 10.47 14.57 8.02
CA SER A 24 10.11 15.81 8.70
C SER A 24 10.32 17.02 7.80
N HIS A 25 9.26 17.78 7.57
CA HIS A 25 9.33 19.09 6.92
C HIS A 25 10.26 20.06 7.66
N TYR A 26 10.46 19.88 8.97
CA TYR A 26 11.44 20.65 9.75
C TYR A 26 12.88 20.37 9.31
N PHE A 27 13.20 19.11 8.96
CA PHE A 27 14.51 18.78 8.41
C PHE A 27 14.74 19.49 7.08
N SER A 28 13.73 19.51 6.20
CA SER A 28 13.80 20.22 4.93
C SER A 28 13.95 21.72 5.10
N LEU A 29 13.19 22.30 6.04
CA LEU A 29 13.29 23.72 6.37
C LEU A 29 14.69 24.06 6.89
N VAL A 30 15.11 23.46 8.01
CA VAL A 30 16.41 23.77 8.64
C VAL A 30 17.57 23.46 7.69
N GLY A 31 17.52 22.32 7.01
CA GLY A 31 18.53 21.93 6.03
C GLY A 31 18.65 22.96 4.90
N SER A 32 17.53 23.45 4.35
CA SER A 32 17.56 24.42 3.27
C SER A 32 18.15 25.76 3.71
N LEU A 33 17.84 26.22 4.93
CA LEU A 33 18.37 27.46 5.50
C LEU A 33 19.88 27.36 5.73
N ILE A 34 20.36 26.25 6.29
CA ILE A 34 21.80 26.00 6.48
C ILE A 34 22.52 25.99 5.13
N ILE A 35 21.98 25.28 4.15
CA ILE A 35 22.61 25.15 2.82
C ILE A 35 22.64 26.50 2.10
N ALA A 36 21.63 27.36 2.25
CA ALA A 36 21.69 28.72 1.71
C ALA A 36 22.85 29.55 2.29
N GLY A 37 23.12 29.41 3.59
CA GLY A 37 24.31 29.98 4.23
C GLY A 37 25.61 29.41 3.64
N VAL A 38 25.66 28.10 3.38
CA VAL A 38 26.80 27.44 2.73
C VAL A 38 27.02 27.94 1.30
N ILE A 39 25.96 28.08 0.50
CA ILE A 39 26.02 28.65 -0.86
C ILE A 39 26.67 30.04 -0.80
N THR A 40 26.16 30.90 0.08
CA THR A 40 26.66 32.27 0.23
C THR A 40 28.12 32.27 0.69
N THR A 41 28.49 31.36 1.59
CA THR A 41 29.87 31.22 2.07
C THR A 41 30.83 30.82 0.96
N ILE A 42 30.47 29.81 0.16
CA ILE A 42 31.29 29.37 -0.98
C ILE A 42 31.44 30.50 -1.99
N VAL A 43 30.37 31.22 -2.31
CA VAL A 43 30.40 32.33 -3.28
C VAL A 43 31.33 33.46 -2.80
N TYR A 44 31.23 33.88 -1.54
CA TYR A 44 32.04 35.01 -1.05
C TYR A 44 33.50 34.65 -0.83
N LEU A 45 33.79 33.48 -0.25
CA LEU A 45 35.16 33.08 0.05
C LEU A 45 35.92 32.58 -1.18
N ALA A 46 35.28 31.80 -2.04
CA ALA A 46 35.97 31.12 -3.14
C ALA A 46 35.80 31.83 -4.50
N TYR A 47 34.62 32.39 -4.78
CA TYR A 47 34.34 33.00 -6.09
C TYR A 47 34.55 34.51 -6.15
N LEU A 48 34.19 35.25 -5.10
CA LEU A 48 34.31 36.72 -5.05
C LEU A 48 35.56 37.21 -4.31
N GLY A 49 36.09 36.42 -3.37
CA GLY A 49 37.23 36.81 -2.53
C GLY A 49 36.92 38.02 -1.63
N SER A 50 35.69 38.14 -1.12
CA SER A 50 35.21 39.29 -0.34
C SER A 50 34.82 38.91 1.10
N ASN A 51 35.09 39.81 2.04
CA ASN A 51 34.77 39.66 3.47
C ASN A 51 33.35 40.13 3.85
N GLU A 52 32.53 40.52 2.87
CA GLU A 52 31.13 40.97 3.05
C GLU A 52 30.14 39.85 3.46
N ILE A 53 30.65 38.66 3.75
CA ILE A 53 29.86 37.46 4.03
C ILE A 53 28.88 37.61 5.22
N LEU A 54 29.27 38.38 6.25
CA LEU A 54 28.55 38.48 7.52
C LEU A 54 27.12 39.03 7.38
N PHE A 55 26.91 40.00 6.49
CA PHE A 55 25.57 40.56 6.26
C PHE A 55 24.82 39.86 5.13
N ARG A 56 25.53 39.21 4.19
CA ARG A 56 24.94 38.50 3.05
C ARG A 56 24.23 37.21 3.46
N ILE A 57 24.80 36.44 4.40
CA ILE A 57 24.19 35.19 4.88
C ILE A 57 22.78 35.44 5.44
N PRO A 58 22.56 36.34 6.44
CA PRO A 58 21.22 36.58 6.97
C PRO A 58 20.21 37.03 5.91
N MET A 59 20.62 37.85 4.93
CA MET A 59 19.72 38.31 3.89
C MET A 59 19.30 37.19 2.93
N VAL A 60 20.24 36.35 2.48
CA VAL A 60 19.94 35.21 1.60
C VAL A 60 19.05 34.19 2.31
N VAL A 61 19.35 33.89 3.58
CA VAL A 61 18.52 33.00 4.42
C VAL A 61 17.11 33.58 4.61
N GLY A 62 16.99 34.89 4.88
CA GLY A 62 15.71 35.57 5.02
C GLY A 62 14.86 35.52 3.73
N VAL A 63 15.48 35.78 2.57
CA VAL A 63 14.80 35.69 1.27
C VAL A 63 14.40 34.25 0.95
N LEU A 64 15.24 33.28 1.25
CA LEU A 64 14.90 31.87 1.10
C LEU A 64 13.63 31.54 1.91
N ALA A 65 13.59 31.89 3.19
CA ALA A 65 12.43 31.65 4.05
C ALA A 65 11.15 32.32 3.49
N LEU A 66 11.24 33.56 3.03
CA LEU A 66 10.10 34.26 2.41
C LEU A 66 9.62 33.57 1.12
N THR A 67 10.54 33.17 0.25
CA THR A 67 10.18 32.50 -1.01
C THR A 67 9.57 31.11 -0.78
N GLN A 68 10.00 30.39 0.26
CA GLN A 68 9.37 29.12 0.67
C GLN A 68 7.92 29.31 1.11
N LEU A 69 7.58 30.43 1.75
CA LEU A 69 6.19 30.76 2.07
C LEU A 69 5.38 31.07 0.81
N ILE A 70 5.96 31.81 -0.15
CA ILE A 70 5.31 32.16 -1.42
C ILE A 70 4.98 30.91 -2.23
N ASP A 71 5.90 29.95 -2.31
CA ASP A 71 5.71 28.71 -3.06
C ASP A 71 4.40 28.00 -2.71
N THR A 72 4.03 27.99 -1.43
CA THR A 72 2.80 27.34 -0.96
C THR A 72 1.55 27.83 -1.67
N GLN A 73 1.51 29.11 -2.08
CA GLN A 73 0.36 29.71 -2.76
C GLN A 73 0.18 29.19 -4.20
N PHE A 74 1.24 28.65 -4.81
CA PHE A 74 1.26 28.21 -6.20
C PHE A 74 1.23 26.68 -6.36
N THR A 75 1.31 25.95 -5.25
CA THR A 75 1.20 24.48 -5.25
C THR A 75 -0.25 24.03 -5.19
N ARG A 76 -0.56 22.90 -5.85
CA ARG A 76 -1.85 22.24 -5.72
C ARG A 76 -2.04 21.82 -4.26
N LYS A 77 -3.20 22.14 -3.67
CA LYS A 77 -3.54 21.85 -2.26
C LYS A 77 -2.66 22.51 -1.19
N LYS A 78 -1.86 23.53 -1.56
CA LYS A 78 -1.01 24.31 -0.62
C LYS A 78 -0.03 23.45 0.20
N GLU A 79 0.56 22.45 -0.46
CA GLU A 79 1.47 21.47 0.13
C GLU A 79 2.81 22.07 0.56
N TYR A 80 2.87 22.57 1.81
CA TYR A 80 4.06 23.24 2.33
C TYR A 80 5.28 22.32 2.44
N SER A 81 5.10 21.12 3.00
CA SER A 81 6.20 20.15 3.19
C SER A 81 6.93 19.83 1.89
N LYS A 82 6.17 19.53 0.82
CA LYS A 82 6.73 19.16 -0.49
C LYS A 82 7.45 20.33 -1.17
N SER A 83 6.96 21.57 -0.99
CA SER A 83 7.68 22.77 -1.42
C SER A 83 9.02 22.94 -0.69
N LEU A 84 9.07 22.68 0.62
CA LEU A 84 10.33 22.72 1.38
C LEU A 84 11.33 21.67 0.90
N HIS A 85 10.88 20.46 0.56
CA HIS A 85 11.76 19.44 -0.05
C HIS A 85 12.30 19.91 -1.41
N ALA A 86 11.46 20.51 -2.26
CA ALA A 86 11.88 21.05 -3.55
C ALA A 86 12.97 22.13 -3.39
N SER A 87 12.81 22.98 -2.38
CA SER A 87 13.77 24.02 -2.00
C SER A 87 15.08 23.42 -1.48
N LEU A 88 15.01 22.44 -0.56
CA LEU A 88 16.18 21.76 -0.03
C LEU A 88 17.04 21.12 -1.13
N PHE A 89 16.42 20.27 -1.97
CA PHE A 89 17.14 19.54 -3.00
C PHE A 89 17.70 20.45 -4.09
N GLY A 90 16.99 21.52 -4.44
CA GLY A 90 17.50 22.50 -5.37
C GLY A 90 18.68 23.32 -4.83
N ASN A 91 18.68 23.66 -3.53
CA ASN A 91 19.83 24.27 -2.87
C ASN A 91 21.03 23.31 -2.80
N MET A 92 20.81 22.02 -2.51
CA MET A 92 21.88 21.00 -2.57
C MET A 92 22.49 20.90 -3.97
N LEU A 93 21.66 20.93 -5.00
CA LEU A 93 22.12 20.93 -6.39
C LEU A 93 22.97 22.17 -6.69
N TRP A 94 22.58 23.35 -6.21
CA TRP A 94 23.37 24.56 -6.39
C TRP A 94 24.75 24.45 -5.71
N VAL A 95 24.81 23.93 -4.48
CA VAL A 95 26.10 23.67 -3.80
C VAL A 95 26.96 22.70 -4.62
N ALA A 96 26.38 21.61 -5.11
CA ALA A 96 27.12 20.64 -5.92
C ALA A 96 27.74 21.30 -7.17
N ILE A 97 27.01 22.20 -7.83
CA ILE A 97 27.49 22.92 -9.02
C ILE A 97 28.65 23.86 -8.67
N LEU A 98 28.54 24.58 -7.55
CA LEU A 98 29.64 25.43 -7.06
C LEU A 98 30.89 24.61 -6.73
N LEU A 99 30.74 23.50 -6.02
CA LEU A 99 31.87 22.62 -5.68
C LEU A 99 32.50 22.00 -6.93
N MET A 100 31.70 21.62 -7.93
CA MET A 100 32.21 21.12 -9.20
C MET A 100 32.94 22.20 -10.00
N GLY A 101 32.50 23.46 -9.94
CA GLY A 101 33.22 24.58 -10.54
C GLY A 101 34.58 24.83 -9.89
N LEU A 102 34.68 24.74 -8.56
CA LEU A 102 35.95 24.79 -7.83
C LEU A 102 36.84 23.57 -8.12
N LEU A 103 36.25 22.38 -8.24
CA LEU A 103 37.00 21.19 -8.61
C LEU A 103 37.56 21.33 -10.03
N ALA A 104 36.77 21.87 -10.96
CA ALA A 104 37.20 22.12 -12.34
C ALA A 104 38.35 23.15 -12.40
N SER A 105 38.33 24.22 -11.59
CA SER A 105 39.44 25.19 -11.57
C SER A 105 40.76 24.53 -11.14
N VAL A 106 40.71 23.65 -10.14
CA VAL A 106 41.88 22.91 -9.65
C VAL A 106 42.35 21.85 -10.66
N VAL A 107 41.44 20.99 -11.14
CA VAL A 107 41.80 19.84 -11.99
C VAL A 107 42.16 20.25 -13.41
N LEU A 108 41.45 21.23 -13.97
CA LEU A 108 41.66 21.71 -15.35
C LEU A 108 42.58 22.94 -15.41
N SER A 109 43.11 23.39 -14.27
CA SER A 109 43.96 24.59 -14.16
C SER A 109 43.32 25.84 -14.78
N LYS A 110 42.00 26.00 -14.58
CA LYS A 110 41.21 27.14 -15.08
C LYS A 110 41.01 28.17 -13.98
N GLU A 111 40.79 29.43 -14.38
CA GLU A 111 40.36 30.45 -13.44
C GLU A 111 38.97 30.15 -12.86
N ILE A 112 38.76 30.49 -11.59
CA ILE A 112 37.46 30.36 -10.94
C ILE A 112 36.48 31.31 -11.62
N SER A 113 35.43 30.74 -12.21
CA SER A 113 34.47 31.50 -13.02
C SER A 113 33.13 31.68 -12.31
N LEU A 114 32.67 32.94 -12.21
CA LEU A 114 31.34 33.30 -11.73
C LEU A 114 30.21 32.69 -12.57
N PHE A 115 30.52 32.14 -13.75
CA PHE A 115 29.65 31.29 -14.55
C PHE A 115 28.89 30.26 -13.70
N PHE A 116 29.60 29.52 -12.83
CA PHE A 116 29.00 28.43 -12.05
C PHE A 116 27.98 28.91 -11.01
N VAL A 117 28.06 30.17 -10.57
CA VAL A 117 27.09 30.76 -9.65
C VAL A 117 25.76 30.97 -10.35
N THR A 118 25.76 31.67 -11.49
CA THR A 118 24.53 31.92 -12.27
C THR A 118 24.01 30.66 -12.94
N TYR A 119 24.89 29.78 -13.40
CA TYR A 119 24.51 28.50 -13.98
C TYR A 119 23.85 27.58 -12.94
N GLY A 120 24.35 27.58 -11.70
CA GLY A 120 23.72 26.91 -10.56
C GLY A 120 22.30 27.40 -10.26
N MET A 121 22.06 28.70 -10.38
CA MET A 121 20.72 29.31 -10.26
C MET A 121 19.75 28.73 -11.32
N PHE A 122 20.17 28.63 -12.59
CA PHE A 122 19.34 28.07 -13.66
C PHE A 122 19.07 26.56 -13.48
N LEU A 123 20.07 25.80 -13.04
CA LEU A 123 19.92 24.36 -12.75
C LEU A 123 18.99 24.11 -11.56
N PHE A 124 19.07 24.94 -10.52
CA PHE A 124 18.10 24.93 -9.43
C PHE A 124 16.69 25.17 -9.98
N ALA A 125 16.46 26.23 -10.76
CA ALA A 125 15.14 26.49 -11.35
C ALA A 125 14.65 25.34 -12.23
N SER A 126 15.53 24.73 -13.04
CA SER A 126 15.22 23.61 -13.93
C SER A 126 14.80 22.36 -13.15
N PHE A 127 15.53 22.03 -12.08
CA PHE A 127 15.19 20.93 -11.18
C PHE A 127 13.83 21.16 -10.50
N ARG A 128 13.55 22.39 -10.06
CA ARG A 128 12.25 22.73 -9.46
C ARG A 128 11.09 22.53 -10.44
N ILE A 129 11.26 22.86 -11.74
CA ILE A 129 10.21 22.62 -12.75
C ILE A 129 9.76 21.16 -12.68
N GLY A 130 10.70 20.22 -12.59
CA GLY A 130 10.38 18.80 -12.56
C GLY A 130 9.56 18.39 -11.34
N ILE A 131 9.91 18.87 -10.14
CA ILE A 131 9.14 18.59 -8.91
C ILE A 131 7.77 19.28 -8.96
N PHE A 132 7.73 20.54 -9.40
CA PHE A 132 6.50 21.33 -9.40
C PHE A 132 5.44 20.76 -10.33
N THR A 133 5.83 20.24 -11.49
CA THR A 133 4.88 19.63 -12.43
C THR A 133 4.48 18.21 -12.02
N THR A 134 5.43 17.38 -11.58
CA THR A 134 5.16 15.98 -11.22
C THR A 134 4.40 15.83 -9.91
N THR A 135 4.85 16.47 -8.83
CA THR A 135 4.38 16.22 -7.46
C THR A 135 3.49 17.32 -6.92
N LEU A 136 3.75 18.59 -7.26
CA LEU A 136 3.00 19.75 -6.75
C LEU A 136 1.88 20.21 -7.69
N GLY A 137 1.68 19.54 -8.82
CA GLY A 137 0.56 19.78 -9.74
C GLY A 137 0.54 21.14 -10.43
N ALA A 138 1.67 21.83 -10.52
CA ALA A 138 1.78 23.06 -11.28
C ALA A 138 1.72 22.76 -12.79
N THR A 139 1.01 23.58 -13.56
CA THR A 139 1.11 23.53 -15.02
C THR A 139 2.49 24.00 -15.45
N ILE A 140 2.98 23.57 -16.62
CA ILE A 140 4.30 23.99 -17.11
C ILE A 140 4.44 25.53 -17.16
N LYS A 141 3.36 26.24 -17.55
CA LYS A 141 3.32 27.71 -17.57
C LYS A 141 3.53 28.30 -16.17
N LYS A 142 2.84 27.76 -15.16
CA LYS A 142 3.01 28.19 -13.76
C LYS A 142 4.39 27.82 -13.22
N ALA A 143 4.88 26.62 -13.55
CA ALA A 143 6.20 26.15 -13.14
C ALA A 143 7.31 27.09 -13.62
N TRP A 144 7.28 27.51 -14.89
CA TRP A 144 8.22 28.52 -15.42
C TRP A 144 8.20 29.84 -14.65
N ALA A 145 7.00 30.32 -14.27
CA ALA A 145 6.87 31.56 -13.52
C ALA A 145 7.44 31.46 -12.10
N ILE A 146 7.13 30.37 -11.37
CA ILE A 146 7.45 30.27 -9.93
C ILE A 146 8.83 29.64 -9.65
N CYS A 147 9.31 28.74 -10.51
CA CYS A 147 10.54 28.00 -10.26
C CYS A 147 11.79 28.89 -10.27
N MET A 148 11.75 30.01 -10.98
CA MET A 148 12.84 30.98 -11.03
C MET A 148 12.84 31.96 -9.84
N VAL A 149 11.70 32.22 -9.22
CA VAL A 149 11.56 33.28 -8.18
C VAL A 149 12.54 33.08 -7.03
N GLN A 150 12.55 31.88 -6.43
CA GLN A 150 13.43 31.57 -5.30
C GLN A 150 14.93 31.66 -5.66
N PRO A 151 15.46 30.91 -6.66
CA PRO A 151 16.88 30.98 -6.99
C PRO A 151 17.32 32.38 -7.45
N LEU A 152 16.47 33.11 -8.19
CA LEU A 152 16.77 34.48 -8.60
C LEU A 152 16.77 35.47 -7.42
N ALA A 153 15.79 35.39 -6.52
CA ALA A 153 15.74 36.27 -5.37
C ALA A 153 16.95 36.06 -4.45
N MET A 154 17.35 34.79 -4.24
CA MET A 154 18.58 34.45 -3.53
C MET A 154 19.80 35.02 -4.25
N PHE A 155 19.89 34.87 -5.58
CA PHE A 155 21.00 35.40 -6.39
C PHE A 155 21.12 36.92 -6.26
N LEU A 156 20.03 37.66 -6.43
CA LEU A 156 20.03 39.13 -6.41
C LEU A 156 20.50 39.67 -5.05
N VAL A 157 20.11 39.03 -3.95
CA VAL A 157 20.56 39.43 -2.62
C VAL A 157 21.98 38.97 -2.30
N MET A 158 22.39 37.83 -2.84
CA MET A 158 23.73 37.28 -2.66
C MET A 158 24.79 38.07 -3.43
N ILE A 159 24.52 38.47 -4.68
CA ILE A 159 25.49 39.09 -5.58
C ILE A 159 25.38 40.63 -5.54
N PRO A 160 26.50 41.38 -5.50
CA PRO A 160 26.48 42.84 -5.62
C PRO A 160 25.77 43.32 -6.89
N TYR A 161 25.02 44.41 -6.80
CA TYR A 161 24.12 44.85 -7.88
C TYR A 161 24.86 45.24 -9.16
N GLU A 162 26.10 45.71 -9.02
CA GLU A 162 26.98 46.10 -10.11
C GLU A 162 27.35 44.91 -11.01
N MET A 163 27.33 43.70 -10.45
CA MET A 163 27.68 42.46 -11.14
C MET A 163 26.48 41.78 -11.79
N TRP A 164 25.25 42.20 -11.48
CA TRP A 164 24.06 41.53 -11.99
C TRP A 164 24.01 41.53 -13.51
N ASN A 165 24.28 42.66 -14.16
CA ASN A 165 24.20 42.77 -15.61
C ASN A 165 25.20 41.84 -16.29
N SER A 166 26.47 41.84 -15.88
CA SER A 166 27.51 41.01 -16.49
C SER A 166 27.26 39.51 -16.28
N MET A 167 26.72 39.13 -15.11
CA MET A 167 26.46 37.72 -14.78
C MET A 167 25.16 37.19 -15.43
N LEU A 168 24.09 37.99 -15.47
CA LEU A 168 22.78 37.56 -15.99
C LEU A 168 22.65 37.69 -17.51
N THR A 169 23.44 38.54 -18.16
CA THR A 169 23.42 38.73 -19.64
C THR A 169 24.51 37.97 -20.37
N ASN A 170 25.38 37.24 -19.65
CA ASN A 170 26.42 36.40 -20.25
C ASN A 170 25.78 35.40 -21.24
N PRO A 171 26.07 35.47 -22.56
CA PRO A 171 25.39 34.66 -23.56
C PRO A 171 25.53 33.14 -23.34
N LEU A 172 26.68 32.70 -22.80
CA LEU A 172 26.98 31.30 -22.56
C LEU A 172 26.14 30.76 -21.38
N VAL A 173 26.05 31.51 -20.28
CA VAL A 173 25.18 31.18 -19.14
C VAL A 173 23.72 31.16 -19.57
N VAL A 174 23.25 32.18 -20.29
CA VAL A 174 21.85 32.28 -20.71
C VAL A 174 21.49 31.14 -21.66
N GLY A 175 22.34 30.85 -22.65
CA GLY A 175 22.11 29.75 -23.60
C GLY A 175 22.05 28.38 -22.91
N LEU A 176 23.00 28.08 -22.02
CA LEU A 176 23.01 26.81 -21.28
C LEU A 176 21.86 26.75 -20.26
N GLY A 177 21.62 27.83 -19.52
CA GLY A 177 20.51 27.92 -18.57
C GLY A 177 19.15 27.71 -19.24
N ALA A 178 18.90 28.36 -20.37
CA ALA A 178 17.70 28.15 -21.18
C ALA A 178 17.60 26.70 -21.67
N THR A 179 18.72 26.09 -22.05
CA THR A 179 18.77 24.67 -22.46
C THR A 179 18.30 23.75 -21.33
N PHE A 180 18.76 23.93 -20.09
CA PHE A 180 18.30 23.10 -18.96
C PHE A 180 16.83 23.32 -18.61
N LEU A 181 16.32 24.55 -18.71
CA LEU A 181 14.90 24.82 -18.52
C LEU A 181 14.04 24.12 -19.58
N ILE A 182 14.50 24.10 -20.84
CA ILE A 182 13.85 23.38 -21.94
C ILE A 182 13.92 21.87 -21.71
N ILE A 183 15.08 21.33 -21.32
CA ILE A 183 15.25 19.90 -21.00
C ILE A 183 14.30 19.48 -19.88
N ALA A 184 14.22 20.24 -18.78
CA ALA A 184 13.30 19.97 -17.68
C ALA A 184 11.83 20.00 -18.12
N SER A 185 11.48 20.94 -18.99
CA SER A 185 10.14 21.05 -19.56
C SER A 185 9.79 19.87 -20.48
N ALA A 186 10.72 19.48 -21.35
CA ALA A 186 10.57 18.32 -22.23
C ALA A 186 10.46 17.02 -21.43
N TRP A 187 11.32 16.84 -20.41
CA TRP A 187 11.24 15.72 -19.48
C TRP A 187 9.87 15.66 -18.81
N SER A 188 9.38 16.78 -18.28
CA SER A 188 8.08 16.86 -17.62
C SER A 188 6.95 16.46 -18.57
N LEU A 189 6.93 16.97 -19.80
CA LEU A 189 5.86 16.67 -20.77
C LEU A 189 5.90 15.22 -21.24
N LEU A 190 7.09 14.64 -21.43
CA LEU A 190 7.24 13.25 -21.88
C LEU A 190 6.92 12.26 -20.77
N THR A 191 7.36 12.51 -19.54
CA THR A 191 7.04 11.66 -18.39
C THR A 191 5.56 11.71 -18.02
N ASP A 192 4.90 12.86 -18.17
CA ASP A 192 3.45 12.96 -17.95
C ASP A 192 2.65 12.11 -18.95
N ARG A 193 3.15 12.02 -20.19
CA ARG A 193 2.54 11.24 -21.27
C ARG A 193 2.97 9.77 -21.27
N ALA A 194 3.84 9.34 -20.36
CA ALA A 194 4.45 8.01 -20.37
C ALA A 194 3.41 6.88 -20.24
N GLY A 195 2.32 7.12 -19.52
CA GLY A 195 1.24 6.15 -19.32
C GLY A 195 0.24 6.02 -20.47
N ARG A 196 0.32 6.83 -21.54
CA ARG A 196 -0.68 6.79 -22.62
C ARG A 196 -0.57 5.53 -23.49
N PRO A 197 -1.69 5.01 -24.01
CA PRO A 197 -3.08 5.47 -23.81
C PRO A 197 -3.73 4.97 -22.51
N GLY A 198 -3.13 4.01 -21.80
CA GLY A 198 -3.70 3.38 -20.59
C GLY A 198 -3.98 4.34 -19.42
N MET A 199 -3.27 5.46 -19.38
CA MET A 199 -3.49 6.56 -18.45
C MET A 199 -3.41 7.90 -19.16
N GLU A 200 -4.31 8.83 -18.81
CA GLU A 200 -4.33 10.18 -19.41
C GLU A 200 -3.07 11.00 -19.06
N SER A 201 -2.63 10.89 -17.81
CA SER A 201 -1.53 11.65 -17.21
C SER A 201 -0.89 10.85 -16.07
N THR A 202 0.39 10.54 -16.22
CA THR A 202 1.18 9.88 -15.18
C THR A 202 1.40 10.82 -13.98
N HIS A 203 1.55 12.13 -14.21
CA HIS A 203 1.76 13.08 -13.12
C HIS A 203 0.51 13.23 -12.25
N LYS A 204 -0.69 13.30 -12.85
CA LYS A 204 -1.94 13.35 -12.07
C LYS A 204 -2.11 12.12 -11.17
N THR A 205 -1.78 10.92 -11.65
CA THR A 205 -1.81 9.72 -10.81
C THR A 205 -0.83 9.79 -9.65
N ILE A 206 0.41 10.24 -9.89
CA ILE A 206 1.40 10.42 -8.81
C ILE A 206 0.88 11.44 -7.79
N GLN A 207 0.29 12.54 -8.25
CA GLN A 207 -0.30 13.57 -7.37
C GLN A 207 -1.47 13.02 -6.55
N ALA A 208 -2.37 12.28 -7.18
CA ALA A 208 -3.52 11.65 -6.53
C ALA A 208 -3.07 10.65 -5.46
N TYR A 209 -2.07 9.81 -5.79
CA TYR A 209 -1.44 8.91 -4.83
C TYR A 209 -0.83 9.68 -3.66
N LEU A 210 0.02 10.68 -3.91
CA LEU A 210 0.65 11.48 -2.86
C LEU A 210 -0.34 12.27 -2.00
N ALA A 211 -1.50 12.67 -2.55
CA ALA A 211 -2.58 13.31 -1.81
C ALA A 211 -3.33 12.30 -0.92
N SER A 212 -3.58 11.09 -1.44
CA SER A 212 -4.25 10.02 -0.68
C SER A 212 -3.46 9.59 0.55
N GLN A 213 -2.14 9.69 0.50
CA GLN A 213 -1.26 9.48 1.67
C GLN A 213 -1.47 10.51 2.79
N GLY A 214 -2.07 11.67 2.48
CA GLY A 214 -2.50 12.70 3.43
C GLY A 214 -4.00 12.67 3.73
N ASN A 215 -4.68 11.55 3.49
CA ASN A 215 -6.13 11.35 3.62
C ASN A 215 -7.01 12.10 2.62
N ASP A 216 -6.44 12.64 1.53
CA ASP A 216 -7.19 13.23 0.42
C ASP A 216 -7.19 12.27 -0.79
N PHE A 217 -8.14 11.33 -0.78
CA PHE A 217 -8.23 10.21 -1.73
C PHE A 217 -9.19 10.44 -2.91
N THR A 218 -9.93 11.56 -2.94
CA THR A 218 -10.98 11.81 -3.95
C THR A 218 -10.47 11.69 -5.38
N GLU A 219 -9.34 12.31 -5.70
CA GLU A 219 -8.78 12.25 -7.06
C GLU A 219 -8.26 10.84 -7.41
N ALA A 220 -7.75 10.10 -6.42
CA ALA A 220 -7.28 8.73 -6.65
C ALA A 220 -8.47 7.83 -7.00
N GLU A 221 -9.56 7.93 -6.23
CA GLU A 221 -10.81 7.22 -6.49
C GLU A 221 -11.42 7.61 -7.84
N GLU A 222 -11.47 8.90 -8.20
CA GLU A 222 -11.97 9.33 -9.52
C GLU A 222 -11.17 8.73 -10.68
N ILE A 223 -9.83 8.66 -10.57
CA ILE A 223 -8.97 8.09 -11.61
C ILE A 223 -9.20 6.58 -11.73
N ILE A 224 -9.29 5.87 -10.59
CA ILE A 224 -9.48 4.42 -10.57
C ILE A 224 -10.89 4.05 -11.05
N GLU A 225 -11.91 4.75 -10.56
CA GLU A 225 -13.32 4.45 -10.85
C GLU A 225 -13.67 4.69 -12.33
N LYS A 226 -13.05 5.68 -13.00
CA LYS A 226 -13.21 5.90 -14.45
C LYS A 226 -12.76 4.72 -15.30
N ARG A 227 -11.84 3.90 -14.79
CA ARG A 227 -11.28 2.73 -15.46
C ARG A 227 -11.84 1.41 -14.92
N SER A 228 -12.64 1.49 -13.86
CA SER A 228 -13.31 0.34 -13.26
C SER A 228 -14.54 -0.05 -14.09
N TYR A 229 -14.95 -1.31 -13.99
CA TYR A 229 -16.12 -1.82 -14.71
C TYR A 229 -17.14 -2.41 -13.73
N LYS A 230 -18.41 -2.34 -14.12
CA LYS A 230 -19.51 -2.92 -13.32
C LYS A 230 -19.52 -4.43 -13.46
N THR A 231 -19.65 -5.13 -12.34
CA THR A 231 -19.87 -6.56 -12.28
C THR A 231 -20.75 -6.92 -11.10
N LYS A 232 -21.17 -8.18 -11.07
CA LYS A 232 -21.76 -8.80 -9.89
C LYS A 232 -20.67 -9.45 -9.06
N VAL A 233 -20.66 -9.15 -7.78
CA VAL A 233 -19.78 -9.81 -6.82
C VAL A 233 -20.62 -10.56 -5.81
N SER A 234 -20.28 -11.83 -5.57
CA SER A 234 -21.03 -12.65 -4.62
C SER A 234 -20.43 -12.59 -3.21
N THR A 235 -21.28 -12.76 -2.21
CA THR A 235 -20.90 -12.88 -0.81
C THR A 235 -21.53 -14.14 -0.27
N SER A 236 -20.73 -15.07 0.24
CA SER A 236 -21.22 -16.27 0.90
C SER A 236 -21.05 -16.15 2.40
N GLN A 237 -22.00 -16.68 3.17
CA GLN A 237 -21.95 -16.62 4.64
C GLN A 237 -22.38 -17.94 5.25
N ILE A 238 -21.75 -18.34 6.34
CA ILE A 238 -22.33 -19.26 7.33
C ILE A 238 -22.80 -18.42 8.50
N ARG A 239 -24.10 -18.41 8.74
CA ARG A 239 -24.68 -17.83 9.95
C ARG A 239 -24.99 -18.94 10.93
N LEU A 240 -24.56 -18.77 12.18
CA LEU A 240 -24.93 -19.63 13.30
C LEU A 240 -25.85 -18.85 14.22
N CYS A 241 -27.05 -19.38 14.45
CA CYS A 241 -28.06 -18.78 15.32
C CYS A 241 -28.35 -19.72 16.48
N SER A 242 -28.53 -19.15 17.67
CA SER A 242 -29.05 -19.89 18.81
C SER A 242 -30.49 -20.34 18.55
N SER A 243 -30.93 -21.43 19.18
CA SER A 243 -32.30 -21.96 19.01
C SER A 243 -33.42 -20.94 19.31
N ASN A 244 -33.15 -19.93 20.13
CA ASN A 244 -34.05 -18.84 20.49
C ASN A 244 -33.79 -17.52 19.70
N GLY A 245 -32.83 -17.50 18.78
CA GLY A 245 -32.49 -16.36 17.93
C GLY A 245 -31.80 -15.17 18.63
N THR A 246 -31.41 -15.30 19.89
CA THR A 246 -30.82 -14.20 20.67
C THR A 246 -29.32 -14.01 20.43
N THR A 247 -28.64 -15.03 19.93
CA THR A 247 -27.20 -15.01 19.68
C THR A 247 -26.96 -15.44 18.26
N GLU A 248 -26.25 -14.60 17.53
CA GLU A 248 -25.93 -14.79 16.13
C GLU A 248 -24.43 -14.59 15.92
N PHE A 249 -23.82 -15.44 15.11
CA PHE A 249 -22.46 -15.28 14.61
C PHE A 249 -22.47 -15.48 13.09
N ARG A 250 -21.62 -14.72 12.38
CA ARG A 250 -21.45 -14.90 10.93
C ARG A 250 -19.99 -15.11 10.55
N MET A 251 -19.73 -16.16 9.79
CA MET A 251 -18.53 -16.25 8.96
C MET A 251 -18.87 -15.72 7.58
N VAL A 252 -18.21 -14.64 7.16
CA VAL A 252 -18.46 -13.99 5.87
C VAL A 252 -17.27 -14.23 4.96
N ILE A 253 -17.54 -14.68 3.74
CA ILE A 253 -16.56 -14.92 2.68
C ILE A 253 -16.95 -14.03 1.50
N PRO A 254 -16.46 -12.78 1.46
CA PRO A 254 -16.79 -11.83 0.42
C PRO A 254 -15.88 -12.04 -0.80
N GLU A 255 -16.43 -12.16 -2.02
CA GLU A 255 -15.63 -12.29 -3.25
C GLU A 255 -15.08 -10.94 -3.75
N ILE A 256 -14.63 -10.11 -2.81
CA ILE A 256 -13.87 -8.89 -3.06
C ILE A 256 -12.53 -9.01 -2.36
N HIS A 257 -11.51 -8.43 -2.99
CA HIS A 257 -10.19 -8.33 -2.40
C HIS A 257 -10.08 -7.00 -1.62
N PRO A 258 -9.52 -6.97 -0.40
CA PRO A 258 -9.25 -5.72 0.31
C PRO A 258 -8.26 -4.85 -0.47
N GLY A 259 -8.61 -3.62 -0.79
CA GLY A 259 -7.74 -2.77 -1.61
C GLY A 259 -8.48 -1.63 -2.29
N PRO A 260 -7.81 -0.80 -3.10
CA PRO A 260 -6.42 -0.96 -3.56
C PRO A 260 -5.34 -0.74 -2.50
N TYR A 261 -5.43 0.35 -1.74
CA TYR A 261 -4.49 0.65 -0.64
C TYR A 261 -5.12 1.69 0.28
N HIS A 262 -4.76 1.69 1.56
CA HIS A 262 -5.37 2.64 2.50
C HIS A 262 -4.93 4.09 2.25
N PRO A 263 -5.86 5.09 2.23
CA PRO A 263 -7.29 5.04 2.56
C PRO A 263 -8.26 4.98 1.36
N VAL A 264 -7.78 4.57 0.18
CA VAL A 264 -8.54 4.53 -1.08
C VAL A 264 -9.41 3.27 -1.13
N GLY A 265 -10.65 3.41 -1.61
CA GLY A 265 -11.51 2.27 -1.96
C GLY A 265 -11.79 1.32 -0.79
N GLY A 266 -11.88 0.02 -1.10
CA GLY A 266 -12.15 -1.08 -0.16
C GLY A 266 -10.96 -1.53 0.69
N SER A 267 -9.93 -0.71 0.87
CA SER A 267 -8.71 -1.09 1.62
C SER A 267 -8.94 -1.56 3.06
N ASN A 268 -10.01 -1.09 3.71
CA ASN A 268 -10.40 -1.50 5.05
C ASN A 268 -11.75 -2.23 5.06
N ILE A 269 -12.13 -2.86 3.94
CA ILE A 269 -13.44 -3.50 3.81
C ILE A 269 -13.71 -4.59 4.84
N PRO A 270 -12.72 -5.41 5.31
CA PRO A 270 -13.02 -6.42 6.32
C PRO A 270 -13.54 -5.81 7.62
N TYR A 271 -12.89 -4.75 8.13
CA TYR A 271 -13.38 -4.02 9.30
C TYR A 271 -14.78 -3.43 9.10
N LEU A 272 -15.05 -2.88 7.91
CA LEU A 272 -16.36 -2.26 7.64
C LEU A 272 -17.49 -3.29 7.61
N ILE A 273 -17.26 -4.47 7.01
CA ILE A 273 -18.23 -5.57 7.05
C ILE A 273 -18.39 -6.07 8.49
N TYR A 274 -17.29 -6.28 9.21
CA TYR A 274 -17.29 -6.69 10.62
C TYR A 274 -18.16 -5.77 11.48
N LYS A 275 -17.99 -4.45 11.33
CA LYS A 275 -18.79 -3.46 12.05
C LYS A 275 -20.24 -3.38 11.58
N ASN A 276 -20.51 -3.59 10.29
CA ASN A 276 -21.89 -3.64 9.77
C ASN A 276 -22.67 -4.84 10.35
N LEU A 277 -21.99 -5.87 10.84
CA LEU A 277 -22.57 -7.06 11.44
C LEU A 277 -22.40 -7.07 12.98
N ASP A 278 -22.48 -5.88 13.59
CA ASP A 278 -22.41 -5.67 15.05
C ASP A 278 -21.22 -6.35 15.73
N SER A 279 -20.09 -6.45 15.01
CA SER A 279 -18.87 -7.11 15.49
C SER A 279 -19.03 -8.60 15.85
N SER A 280 -20.15 -9.21 15.45
CA SER A 280 -20.45 -10.63 15.65
C SER A 280 -20.14 -11.46 14.42
N ALA A 281 -18.98 -11.20 13.81
CA ALA A 281 -18.58 -11.84 12.58
C ALA A 281 -17.06 -12.09 12.49
N MET A 282 -16.68 -13.04 11.65
CA MET A 282 -15.32 -13.19 11.13
C MET A 282 -15.36 -12.99 9.62
N ILE A 283 -14.57 -12.05 9.12
CA ILE A 283 -14.51 -11.73 7.69
C ILE A 283 -13.29 -12.44 7.12
N MET A 284 -13.55 -13.57 6.47
CA MET A 284 -12.52 -14.45 5.94
C MET A 284 -12.05 -13.95 4.58
N HIS A 285 -10.75 -14.03 4.32
CA HIS A 285 -10.23 -13.81 2.98
C HIS A 285 -10.75 -14.91 2.04
N SER A 286 -11.30 -14.49 0.91
CA SER A 286 -11.75 -15.42 -0.13
C SER A 286 -10.66 -15.58 -1.18
N ILE A 287 -10.75 -16.63 -2.00
CA ILE A 287 -9.92 -16.72 -3.19
C ILE A 287 -10.32 -15.60 -4.17
N SER A 288 -9.62 -14.49 -4.05
CA SER A 288 -9.83 -13.23 -4.77
C SER A 288 -8.47 -12.65 -5.16
N ASP A 289 -8.42 -11.84 -6.21
CA ASP A 289 -7.22 -11.12 -6.61
C ASP A 289 -7.52 -9.62 -6.66
N HIS A 290 -6.48 -8.81 -6.86
CA HIS A 290 -6.62 -7.35 -6.89
C HIS A 290 -7.53 -6.82 -8.02
N SER A 291 -7.98 -7.66 -8.97
CA SER A 291 -8.98 -7.26 -9.95
C SER A 291 -10.36 -7.02 -9.34
N LEU A 292 -10.63 -7.64 -8.19
CA LEU A 292 -11.89 -7.55 -7.44
C LEU A 292 -11.89 -6.43 -6.38
N ASN A 293 -10.87 -5.56 -6.40
CA ASN A 293 -10.81 -4.39 -5.53
C ASN A 293 -11.95 -3.41 -5.82
N LEU A 294 -12.59 -2.92 -4.75
CA LEU A 294 -13.57 -1.83 -4.84
C LEU A 294 -12.84 -0.48 -5.04
N PRO A 295 -13.19 0.29 -6.08
CA PRO A 295 -12.38 1.43 -6.51
C PRO A 295 -12.58 2.69 -5.66
N SER A 296 -13.70 2.81 -4.95
CA SER A 296 -14.06 4.01 -4.20
C SER A 296 -14.93 3.71 -2.98
N LYS A 297 -14.97 4.64 -2.03
CA LYS A 297 -15.85 4.54 -0.84
C LYS A 297 -17.34 4.46 -1.19
N ASN A 298 -17.76 5.07 -2.30
CA ASN A 298 -19.14 4.95 -2.78
C ASN A 298 -19.48 3.50 -3.15
N GLU A 299 -18.57 2.80 -3.83
CA GLU A 299 -18.75 1.38 -4.17
C GLU A 299 -18.65 0.47 -2.94
N VAL A 300 -17.85 0.86 -1.94
CA VAL A 300 -17.84 0.22 -0.62
C VAL A 300 -19.20 0.33 0.08
N GLU A 301 -19.77 1.53 0.16
CA GLU A 301 -21.10 1.73 0.76
C GLU A 301 -22.19 0.98 -0.01
N ASN A 302 -22.13 1.00 -1.35
CA ASN A 302 -23.02 0.21 -2.19
C ASN A 302 -22.91 -1.29 -1.88
N TYR A 303 -21.68 -1.81 -1.73
CA TYR A 303 -21.46 -3.20 -1.37
C TYR A 303 -22.04 -3.54 0.02
N LEU A 304 -21.73 -2.74 1.05
CA LEU A 304 -22.19 -2.95 2.43
C LEU A 304 -23.73 -2.96 2.52
N ASN A 305 -24.40 -2.01 1.86
CA ASN A 305 -25.86 -1.93 1.81
C ASN A 305 -26.55 -3.15 1.17
N ASN A 306 -25.80 -3.96 0.40
CA ASN A 306 -26.32 -5.20 -0.17
C ASN A 306 -26.10 -6.42 0.71
N ILE A 307 -25.13 -6.42 1.64
CA ILE A 307 -24.89 -7.55 2.55
C ILE A 307 -26.13 -7.86 3.39
N ASP A 308 -26.87 -6.84 3.82
CA ASP A 308 -28.09 -7.00 4.62
C ASP A 308 -29.24 -7.65 3.85
N LYS A 309 -29.15 -7.74 2.52
CA LYS A 309 -30.15 -8.35 1.62
C LYS A 309 -29.85 -9.82 1.31
N SER A 310 -28.93 -10.44 2.05
CA SER A 310 -28.55 -11.84 1.85
C SER A 310 -29.73 -12.79 2.00
N THR A 311 -29.81 -13.79 1.13
CA THR A 311 -30.89 -14.78 1.10
C THR A 311 -30.42 -16.11 1.68
N ILE A 312 -31.24 -16.74 2.52
CA ILE A 312 -30.98 -18.09 3.03
C ILE A 312 -31.20 -19.08 1.89
N LYS A 313 -30.18 -19.88 1.58
CA LYS A 313 -30.22 -20.93 0.55
C LYS A 313 -30.41 -22.31 1.15
N GLU A 314 -29.78 -22.55 2.28
CA GLU A 314 -29.79 -23.83 2.99
C GLU A 314 -29.75 -23.57 4.49
N GLU A 315 -30.34 -24.47 5.27
CA GLU A 315 -30.31 -24.42 6.72
C GLU A 315 -30.20 -25.84 7.30
N GLY A 316 -29.72 -25.94 8.53
CA GLY A 316 -29.60 -27.21 9.23
C GLY A 316 -29.10 -27.02 10.66
N ALA A 317 -28.84 -28.13 11.34
CA ALA A 317 -28.39 -28.12 12.74
C ALA A 317 -27.23 -29.08 13.02
N THR A 318 -26.66 -29.69 11.98
CA THR A 318 -25.62 -30.71 12.11
C THR A 318 -24.37 -30.38 11.30
N CYS A 319 -23.23 -30.78 11.83
CA CYS A 319 -21.92 -30.65 11.21
C CYS A 319 -21.05 -31.86 11.52
N THR A 320 -20.11 -32.20 10.64
CA THR A 320 -19.12 -33.25 10.90
C THR A 320 -18.05 -32.76 11.88
N GLU A 321 -17.36 -33.70 12.55
CA GLU A 321 -16.06 -33.35 13.12
C GLU A 321 -15.11 -32.83 12.01
N PRO A 322 -14.18 -31.92 12.35
CA PRO A 322 -13.24 -31.38 11.37
C PRO A 322 -12.29 -32.47 10.86
N VAL A 323 -11.94 -32.37 9.57
CA VAL A 323 -10.93 -33.19 8.92
C VAL A 323 -9.76 -32.30 8.53
N THR A 324 -8.54 -32.70 8.87
CA THR A 324 -7.33 -32.06 8.37
C THR A 324 -6.57 -33.03 7.47
N VAL A 325 -6.27 -32.60 6.26
CA VAL A 325 -5.40 -33.30 5.31
C VAL A 325 -4.17 -32.44 5.05
N GLN A 326 -2.99 -33.06 5.12
CA GLN A 326 -1.74 -32.43 4.78
C GLN A 326 -1.03 -33.23 3.69
N ILE A 327 -0.63 -32.55 2.62
CA ILE A 327 0.17 -33.10 1.53
C ILE A 327 1.37 -32.17 1.37
N ASN A 328 2.56 -32.69 1.68
CA ASN A 328 3.78 -31.91 1.73
C ASN A 328 3.59 -30.64 2.57
N LYS A 329 3.72 -29.45 1.95
CA LYS A 329 3.55 -28.15 2.61
C LYS A 329 2.09 -27.71 2.72
N ALA A 330 1.21 -28.24 1.88
CA ALA A 330 -0.18 -27.80 1.81
C ALA A 330 -1.03 -28.48 2.86
N ARG A 331 -1.76 -27.68 3.64
CA ARG A 331 -2.66 -28.14 4.69
C ARG A 331 -4.07 -27.62 4.42
N VAL A 332 -5.04 -28.52 4.40
CA VAL A 332 -6.46 -28.19 4.27
C VAL A 332 -7.20 -28.74 5.47
N THR A 333 -7.92 -27.86 6.18
CA THR A 333 -8.87 -28.26 7.22
C THR A 333 -10.27 -28.00 6.74
N GLY A 334 -11.18 -28.95 6.92
CA GLY A 334 -12.55 -28.82 6.48
C GLY A 334 -13.58 -29.29 7.50
N LEU A 335 -14.77 -28.71 7.40
CA LEU A 335 -15.99 -29.12 8.10
C LEU A 335 -17.12 -29.23 7.08
N LEU A 336 -18.10 -30.08 7.34
CA LEU A 336 -19.28 -30.24 6.48
C LEU A 336 -20.56 -29.86 7.22
N PHE A 337 -21.13 -28.70 6.89
CA PHE A 337 -22.41 -28.22 7.43
C PHE A 337 -23.57 -28.72 6.57
N GLY A 338 -24.24 -29.78 7.00
CA GLY A 338 -25.20 -30.51 6.17
C GLY A 338 -24.55 -31.05 4.90
N ASN A 339 -24.77 -30.39 3.75
CA ASN A 339 -24.13 -30.74 2.48
C ASN A 339 -23.29 -29.58 1.88
N ASN A 340 -22.80 -28.68 2.76
CA ASN A 340 -22.05 -27.49 2.40
C ASN A 340 -20.65 -27.53 3.06
N PRO A 341 -19.60 -27.94 2.32
CA PRO A 341 -18.24 -27.97 2.86
C PRO A 341 -17.70 -26.56 3.08
N LEU A 342 -17.03 -26.36 4.21
CA LEU A 342 -16.18 -25.22 4.50
C LEU A 342 -14.73 -25.71 4.55
N LEU A 343 -13.85 -25.14 3.72
CA LEU A 343 -12.43 -25.49 3.65
C LEU A 343 -11.56 -24.28 4.00
N PHE A 344 -10.53 -24.52 4.79
CA PHE A 344 -9.47 -23.59 5.15
C PHE A 344 -8.16 -24.07 4.52
N LEU A 345 -7.61 -23.27 3.59
CA LEU A 345 -6.42 -23.61 2.82
C LEU A 345 -5.22 -22.81 3.35
N SER A 346 -4.13 -23.49 3.69
CA SER A 346 -2.93 -22.86 4.24
C SER A 346 -1.65 -23.57 3.79
N LEU A 347 -0.59 -22.80 3.59
CA LEU A 347 0.80 -23.29 3.46
C LEU A 347 1.63 -23.04 4.73
N SER A 348 1.04 -22.55 5.82
CA SER A 348 1.79 -22.25 7.06
C SER A 348 2.59 -23.46 7.54
N PRO A 349 3.88 -23.29 7.91
CA PRO A 349 4.65 -22.04 8.05
C PRO A 349 5.48 -21.64 6.82
N HIS A 350 5.19 -22.16 5.63
CA HIS A 350 6.06 -22.07 4.45
C HIS A 350 5.89 -20.80 3.61
N GLY A 351 4.99 -19.91 4.01
CA GLY A 351 4.67 -18.68 3.30
C GLY A 351 3.72 -18.89 2.11
N MET A 352 2.77 -17.98 1.96
CA MET A 352 1.87 -17.86 0.81
C MET A 352 1.33 -16.43 0.71
N GLU A 353 1.17 -15.97 -0.53
CA GLU A 353 0.28 -14.84 -0.86
C GLU A 353 -1.11 -15.40 -1.23
N ASP A 354 -1.89 -14.68 -2.02
CA ASP A 354 -3.21 -15.11 -2.47
C ASP A 354 -3.19 -16.45 -3.20
N ILE A 355 -4.21 -17.27 -2.94
CA ILE A 355 -4.46 -18.49 -3.68
C ILE A 355 -4.95 -18.15 -5.11
N PRO A 356 -4.29 -18.65 -6.17
CA PRO A 356 -4.78 -18.48 -7.55
C PRO A 356 -6.21 -18.98 -7.82
N ASN A 357 -6.96 -18.19 -8.61
CA ASN A 357 -8.35 -18.48 -8.99
C ASN A 357 -8.55 -19.82 -9.74
N TYR A 358 -7.53 -20.36 -10.41
CA TYR A 358 -7.65 -21.70 -11.04
C TYR A 358 -7.92 -22.78 -9.99
N MET A 359 -7.36 -22.64 -8.77
CA MET A 359 -7.57 -23.62 -7.70
C MET A 359 -9.01 -23.58 -7.20
N LYS A 360 -9.57 -22.38 -6.99
CA LYS A 360 -10.99 -22.21 -6.65
C LYS A 360 -11.89 -22.98 -7.62
N LYS A 361 -11.74 -22.71 -8.93
CA LYS A 361 -12.54 -23.36 -9.98
C LYS A 361 -12.42 -24.88 -9.97
N GLU A 362 -11.22 -25.40 -9.77
CA GLU A 362 -11.00 -26.85 -9.71
C GLU A 362 -11.64 -27.49 -8.47
N ILE A 363 -11.53 -26.85 -7.30
CA ILE A 363 -12.12 -27.35 -6.06
C ILE A 363 -13.65 -27.29 -6.15
N GLU A 364 -14.21 -26.19 -6.66
CA GLU A 364 -15.66 -26.04 -6.89
C GLU A 364 -16.20 -27.10 -7.85
N GLN A 365 -15.51 -27.33 -8.97
CA GLN A 365 -15.90 -28.34 -9.94
C GLN A 365 -15.84 -29.75 -9.33
N TYR A 366 -14.81 -30.03 -8.53
CA TYR A 366 -14.68 -31.31 -7.84
C TYR A 366 -15.79 -31.50 -6.81
N ALA A 367 -16.09 -30.48 -6.00
CA ALA A 367 -17.14 -30.51 -5.00
C ALA A 367 -18.52 -30.75 -5.65
N LYS A 368 -18.79 -30.10 -6.78
CA LYS A 368 -20.00 -30.31 -7.58
C LYS A 368 -20.12 -31.76 -8.07
N ASN A 369 -19.03 -32.38 -8.52
CA ASN A 369 -19.02 -33.78 -8.94
C ASN A 369 -19.30 -34.77 -7.79
N ARG A 370 -19.08 -34.34 -6.54
CA ARG A 370 -19.42 -35.09 -5.32
C ARG A 370 -20.80 -34.74 -4.75
N ASN A 371 -21.62 -34.01 -5.49
CA ASN A 371 -22.97 -33.59 -5.12
C ASN A 371 -23.05 -32.69 -3.87
N PHE A 372 -21.98 -31.97 -3.52
CA PHE A 372 -22.09 -30.89 -2.54
C PHE A 372 -22.94 -29.74 -3.09
N LYS A 373 -23.70 -29.08 -2.21
CA LYS A 373 -24.60 -27.99 -2.62
C LYS A 373 -23.84 -26.67 -2.82
N ARG A 374 -23.16 -26.20 -1.79
CA ARG A 374 -22.31 -25.00 -1.83
C ARG A 374 -21.01 -25.28 -1.11
N ILE A 375 -19.88 -25.04 -1.78
CA ILE A 375 -18.58 -25.06 -1.14
C ILE A 375 -18.18 -23.63 -0.74
N LEU A 376 -17.57 -23.51 0.43
CA LEU A 376 -17.05 -22.29 1.01
C LEU A 376 -15.55 -22.49 1.17
N ILE A 377 -14.75 -21.64 0.51
CA ILE A 377 -13.30 -21.80 0.49
C ILE A 377 -12.69 -20.53 1.08
N VAL A 378 -11.90 -20.72 2.14
CA VAL A 378 -11.18 -19.67 2.83
C VAL A 378 -9.70 -19.78 2.49
N ASP A 379 -9.16 -18.68 1.99
CA ASP A 379 -7.72 -18.45 1.99
C ASP A 379 -7.34 -18.03 3.41
N CYS A 380 -6.55 -18.84 4.11
CA CYS A 380 -6.20 -18.49 5.49
C CYS A 380 -5.29 -17.27 5.58
N HIS A 381 -4.54 -16.97 4.52
CA HIS A 381 -3.59 -15.86 4.40
C HIS A 381 -2.71 -15.68 5.67
N ASN A 382 -2.27 -16.80 6.25
CA ASN A 382 -1.74 -16.87 7.63
C ASN A 382 -0.26 -17.26 7.71
N ALA A 383 0.49 -17.01 6.63
CA ALA A 383 1.91 -17.28 6.55
C ALA A 383 2.52 -16.37 5.49
N MET A 384 3.24 -15.33 5.90
CA MET A 384 3.82 -14.34 5.01
C MET A 384 4.80 -15.01 4.04
N GLY A 385 4.63 -14.80 2.73
CA GLY A 385 5.38 -15.56 1.73
C GLY A 385 5.52 -14.91 0.37
N GLN A 386 5.55 -15.74 -0.66
CA GLN A 386 5.51 -15.33 -2.06
C GLN A 386 4.30 -16.02 -2.72
N GLU A 387 4.04 -15.67 -3.99
CA GLU A 387 3.05 -16.36 -4.81
C GLU A 387 3.23 -17.89 -4.73
N ILE A 388 2.10 -18.58 -4.64
CA ILE A 388 2.07 -20.04 -4.52
C ILE A 388 2.71 -20.67 -5.75
N SER A 389 3.73 -21.50 -5.53
CA SER A 389 4.39 -22.23 -6.61
C SER A 389 3.42 -23.24 -7.25
N LYS A 390 3.64 -23.59 -8.51
CA LYS A 390 2.81 -24.59 -9.20
C LYS A 390 2.75 -25.93 -8.44
N GLU A 391 3.89 -26.36 -7.88
CA GLU A 391 3.99 -27.60 -7.11
C GLU A 391 3.15 -27.54 -5.83
N ASP A 392 3.32 -26.47 -5.03
CA ASP A 392 2.56 -26.28 -3.80
C ASP A 392 1.04 -26.13 -4.10
N GLY A 393 0.68 -25.51 -5.23
CA GLY A 393 -0.70 -25.42 -5.70
C GLY A 393 -1.31 -26.77 -6.12
N GLU A 394 -0.54 -27.63 -6.79
CA GLU A 394 -0.98 -29.00 -7.11
C GLU A 394 -1.19 -29.84 -5.83
N ASP A 395 -0.32 -29.68 -4.83
CA ASP A 395 -0.45 -30.36 -3.55
C ASP A 395 -1.65 -29.85 -2.73
N MET A 396 -1.90 -28.53 -2.76
CA MET A 396 -3.09 -27.93 -2.16
C MET A 396 -4.38 -28.45 -2.80
N LEU A 397 -4.41 -28.58 -4.13
CA LEU A 397 -5.54 -29.18 -4.85
C LEU A 397 -5.77 -30.64 -4.46
N LYS A 398 -4.71 -31.44 -4.35
CA LYS A 398 -4.82 -32.83 -3.88
C LYS A 398 -5.35 -32.87 -2.44
N ALA A 399 -4.81 -32.03 -1.56
CA ALA A 399 -5.22 -31.98 -0.16
C ALA A 399 -6.69 -31.58 0.00
N ALA A 400 -7.15 -30.58 -0.77
CA ALA A 400 -8.54 -30.16 -0.79
C ALA A 400 -9.48 -31.27 -1.28
N LYS A 401 -9.13 -31.93 -2.39
CA LYS A 401 -9.91 -33.05 -2.95
C LYS A 401 -9.99 -34.22 -1.97
N SER A 402 -8.88 -34.59 -1.32
CA SER A 402 -8.85 -35.63 -0.29
C SER A 402 -9.62 -35.24 0.98
N CYS A 403 -9.60 -33.96 1.37
CA CYS A 403 -10.38 -33.46 2.51
C CYS A 403 -11.89 -33.58 2.24
N LEU A 404 -12.34 -33.17 1.04
CA LEU A 404 -13.72 -33.32 0.60
C LEU A 404 -14.17 -34.79 0.59
N ASP A 405 -13.35 -35.69 0.05
CA ASP A 405 -13.65 -37.12 0.04
C ASP A 405 -13.79 -37.70 1.45
N SER A 406 -12.92 -37.26 2.37
CA SER A 406 -12.95 -37.70 3.76
C SER A 406 -14.20 -37.19 4.48
N LEU A 407 -14.61 -35.94 4.26
CA LEU A 407 -15.78 -35.32 4.89
C LEU A 407 -17.08 -36.08 4.58
N ILE A 408 -17.26 -36.58 3.36
CA ILE A 408 -18.46 -37.35 2.95
C ILE A 408 -18.63 -38.64 3.79
N THR A 409 -17.52 -39.20 4.27
CA THR A 409 -17.54 -40.44 5.06
C THR A 409 -17.75 -40.22 6.56
N LYS A 410 -17.77 -38.97 7.02
CA LYS A 410 -17.90 -38.63 8.45
C LYS A 410 -19.36 -38.55 8.86
N GLU A 411 -19.64 -39.03 10.07
CA GLU A 411 -20.92 -38.80 10.72
C GLU A 411 -21.09 -37.32 11.06
N SER A 412 -22.36 -36.87 11.06
CA SER A 412 -22.74 -35.51 11.41
C SER A 412 -23.40 -35.48 12.78
N TYR A 413 -23.07 -34.46 13.57
CA TYR A 413 -23.54 -34.30 14.95
C TYR A 413 -24.17 -32.92 15.13
N SER A 414 -25.03 -32.76 16.14
CA SER A 414 -25.57 -31.46 16.51
C SER A 414 -24.46 -30.47 16.86
N ILE A 415 -24.69 -29.20 16.52
CA ILE A 415 -23.72 -28.12 16.71
C ILE A 415 -24.11 -27.34 17.98
N GLU A 416 -23.12 -27.05 18.82
CA GLU A 416 -23.18 -25.91 19.74
C GLU A 416 -22.07 -24.93 19.35
N PHE A 417 -22.31 -23.63 19.55
CA PHE A 417 -21.32 -22.60 19.24
C PHE A 417 -21.28 -21.51 20.31
N GLY A 418 -20.13 -20.88 20.45
CA GLY A 418 -19.98 -19.61 21.14
C GLY A 418 -18.92 -18.77 20.44
N TYR A 419 -19.11 -17.45 20.44
CA TYR A 419 -18.21 -16.50 19.78
C TYR A 419 -17.80 -15.38 20.75
N ALA A 420 -16.56 -14.95 20.65
CA ALA A 420 -16.05 -13.77 21.32
C ALA A 420 -15.01 -13.07 20.45
N ASN A 421 -14.79 -11.79 20.75
CA ASN A 421 -13.83 -10.93 20.07
C ASN A 421 -13.04 -10.09 21.09
N SER A 422 -12.10 -9.29 20.59
CA SER A 422 -11.23 -8.45 21.40
C SER A 422 -11.81 -7.07 21.74
N GLU A 423 -13.08 -6.75 21.42
CA GLU A 423 -13.60 -5.37 21.60
C GLU A 423 -13.60 -4.89 23.05
N ASN A 424 -13.79 -5.80 24.00
CA ASN A 424 -13.80 -5.50 25.43
C ASN A 424 -12.45 -5.77 26.10
N MET A 425 -11.37 -5.88 25.31
CA MET A 425 -10.01 -6.14 25.77
C MET A 425 -9.09 -4.97 25.40
N ASP A 426 -8.00 -4.80 26.16
CA ASP A 426 -6.92 -3.86 25.81
C ASP A 426 -5.99 -4.49 24.76
N VAL A 427 -6.47 -4.51 23.51
CA VAL A 427 -5.76 -5.08 22.35
C VAL A 427 -5.50 -3.97 21.34
N TRP A 428 -4.26 -3.48 21.32
CA TRP A 428 -3.76 -2.59 20.29
C TRP A 428 -2.29 -2.92 19.99
N THR A 429 -1.93 -2.88 18.71
CA THR A 429 -0.57 -3.09 18.23
C THR A 429 -0.45 -2.61 16.77
N GLU A 430 0.78 -2.39 16.32
CA GLU A 430 1.09 -1.87 14.98
C GLU A 430 0.83 -2.88 13.85
N ASP A 431 0.73 -4.17 14.18
CA ASP A 431 0.51 -5.29 13.25
C ASP A 431 -0.91 -5.88 13.30
N LEU A 432 -1.89 -5.12 13.83
CA LEU A 432 -3.29 -5.52 13.93
C LEU A 432 -4.23 -4.38 13.47
N GLY A 433 -5.14 -4.71 12.57
CA GLY A 433 -6.18 -3.83 12.05
C GLY A 433 -7.32 -3.55 13.03
N MET A 434 -8.29 -2.75 12.56
CA MET A 434 -9.34 -2.19 13.41
C MET A 434 -10.36 -3.24 13.90
N GLY A 435 -10.49 -4.37 13.20
CA GLY A 435 -11.38 -5.48 13.58
C GLY A 435 -10.87 -6.31 14.74
N GLY A 436 -9.57 -6.21 15.07
CA GLY A 436 -8.97 -6.89 16.21
C GLY A 436 -8.90 -8.42 16.01
N LEU A 437 -9.16 -9.16 17.08
CA LEU A 437 -9.09 -10.63 17.11
C LEU A 437 -10.47 -11.22 17.43
N GLY A 438 -10.75 -12.41 16.88
CA GLY A 438 -11.98 -13.16 17.15
C GLY A 438 -11.71 -14.65 17.29
N ILE A 439 -12.53 -15.34 18.11
CA ILE A 439 -12.57 -16.80 18.18
C ILE A 439 -14.01 -17.28 18.19
N ILE A 440 -14.28 -18.29 17.36
CA ILE A 440 -15.45 -19.14 17.49
C ILE A 440 -15.04 -20.50 18.09
N CYS A 441 -15.79 -20.93 19.10
CA CYS A 441 -15.75 -22.27 19.65
C CYS A 441 -16.95 -23.06 19.12
N LEU A 442 -16.69 -24.16 18.43
CA LEU A 442 -17.69 -25.12 17.97
C LEU A 442 -17.58 -26.39 18.83
N LYS A 443 -18.69 -26.83 19.40
CA LYS A 443 -18.77 -28.14 20.04
C LYS A 443 -19.58 -29.09 19.17
N ILE A 444 -18.92 -30.18 18.76
CA ILE A 444 -19.43 -31.20 17.85
C ILE A 444 -19.00 -32.55 18.44
N ASN A 445 -19.94 -33.49 18.58
CA ASN A 445 -19.68 -34.80 19.19
C ASN A 445 -18.98 -34.71 20.58
N ASN A 446 -19.45 -33.79 21.43
CA ASN A 446 -18.88 -33.50 22.75
C ASN A 446 -17.40 -33.05 22.78
N LYS A 447 -16.79 -32.76 21.62
CA LYS A 447 -15.44 -32.19 21.50
C LYS A 447 -15.54 -30.71 21.13
N LYS A 448 -14.63 -29.90 21.65
CA LYS A 448 -14.56 -28.46 21.38
C LYS A 448 -13.46 -28.18 20.37
N PHE A 449 -13.80 -27.42 19.34
CA PHE A 449 -12.90 -26.99 18.28
C PHE A 449 -12.93 -25.48 18.18
N PHE A 450 -11.78 -24.85 18.10
CA PHE A 450 -11.63 -23.40 18.03
C PHE A 450 -11.17 -22.99 16.64
N LEU A 451 -11.63 -21.85 16.16
CA LEU A 451 -11.13 -21.18 14.96
C LEU A 451 -10.81 -19.74 15.31
N GLY A 452 -9.57 -19.33 15.03
CA GLY A 452 -9.11 -17.97 15.25
C GLY A 452 -9.22 -17.12 13.99
N TRP A 453 -9.49 -15.84 14.19
CA TRP A 453 -9.49 -14.81 13.16
C TRP A 453 -8.76 -13.58 13.67
N ALA A 454 -8.01 -12.93 12.78
CA ALA A 454 -7.40 -11.63 13.04
C ALA A 454 -7.66 -10.69 11.88
N ASP A 455 -8.10 -9.47 12.18
CA ASP A 455 -8.09 -8.39 11.19
C ASP A 455 -6.65 -7.92 11.00
N ALA A 456 -5.91 -8.58 10.13
CA ALA A 456 -4.53 -8.27 9.79
C ALA A 456 -4.32 -8.60 8.31
N ASN A 457 -3.25 -8.09 7.70
CA ASN A 457 -2.93 -8.42 6.32
C ASN A 457 -2.54 -9.91 6.22
N ASN A 458 -1.34 -10.27 6.67
CA ASN A 458 -0.85 -11.65 6.75
C ASN A 458 -0.30 -11.94 8.15
N MET A 459 0.31 -13.09 8.38
CA MET A 459 0.90 -13.50 9.66
C MET A 459 2.37 -13.93 9.51
N GLU A 460 3.21 -13.57 10.48
CA GLU A 460 4.62 -13.98 10.49
C GLU A 460 4.77 -15.51 10.63
N ASN A 461 5.67 -16.09 9.83
CA ASN A 461 5.88 -17.55 9.81
C ASN A 461 6.31 -18.07 11.19
N GLY A 462 5.70 -19.17 11.63
CA GLY A 462 5.95 -19.78 12.94
C GLY A 462 5.09 -19.25 14.08
N VAL A 463 4.37 -18.13 13.90
CA VAL A 463 3.45 -17.59 14.92
C VAL A 463 2.24 -18.50 15.09
N ARG A 464 1.62 -18.88 13.97
CA ARG A 464 0.48 -19.81 13.92
C ARG A 464 0.77 -21.11 14.65
N GLU A 465 1.92 -21.73 14.37
CA GLU A 465 2.34 -23.02 14.93
C GLU A 465 2.50 -22.95 16.44
N LYS A 466 3.12 -21.87 16.94
CA LYS A 466 3.30 -21.66 18.37
C LYS A 466 1.96 -21.44 19.08
N ILE A 467 1.04 -20.66 18.50
CA ILE A 467 -0.29 -20.46 19.09
C ILE A 467 -1.06 -21.78 19.12
N VAL A 468 -1.08 -22.54 18.02
CA VAL A 468 -1.74 -23.86 17.96
C VAL A 468 -1.16 -24.83 18.99
N LYS A 469 0.17 -24.85 19.16
CA LYS A 469 0.83 -25.65 20.20
C LYS A 469 0.37 -25.22 21.60
N ASN A 470 0.37 -23.93 21.89
CA ASN A 470 -0.06 -23.42 23.20
C ASN A 470 -1.54 -23.70 23.50
N PHE A 471 -2.40 -23.71 22.48
CA PHE A 471 -3.80 -24.16 22.60
C PHE A 471 -3.88 -25.65 22.92
N ALA A 472 -3.09 -26.48 22.23
CA ALA A 472 -3.04 -27.92 22.49
C ALA A 472 -2.53 -28.24 23.91
N ASP A 473 -1.55 -27.49 24.41
CA ASP A 473 -1.03 -27.60 25.79
C ASP A 473 -2.09 -27.25 26.86
N LYS A 474 -3.19 -26.60 26.46
CA LYS A 474 -4.38 -26.30 27.28
C LYS A 474 -5.58 -27.20 26.97
N GLU A 475 -5.37 -28.28 26.22
CA GLU A 475 -6.43 -29.19 25.75
C GLU A 475 -7.50 -28.50 24.88
N CYS A 476 -7.16 -27.35 24.29
CA CYS A 476 -8.01 -26.63 23.34
C CYS A 476 -7.58 -26.99 21.91
N GLN A 477 -8.49 -27.54 21.11
CA GLN A 477 -8.18 -27.90 19.72
C GLN A 477 -8.39 -26.72 18.76
N LEU A 478 -7.34 -25.93 18.52
CA LEU A 478 -7.36 -24.85 17.51
C LEU A 478 -7.17 -25.41 16.10
N LEU A 479 -8.19 -25.26 15.26
CA LEU A 479 -8.22 -25.76 13.88
C LEU A 479 -7.32 -24.95 12.96
N GLU A 480 -7.48 -23.62 13.02
CA GLU A 480 -6.71 -22.68 12.23
C GLU A 480 -6.77 -21.26 12.80
N ILE A 481 -5.86 -20.41 12.36
CA ILE A 481 -5.95 -18.95 12.51
C ILE A 481 -5.91 -18.34 11.11
N CYS A 482 -6.94 -17.58 10.76
CA CYS A 482 -7.01 -16.89 9.46
C CYS A 482 -6.84 -15.38 9.66
N THR A 483 -6.23 -14.70 8.69
CA THR A 483 -6.26 -13.24 8.63
C THR A 483 -7.31 -12.77 7.63
N SER A 484 -7.65 -11.48 7.67
CA SER A 484 -8.64 -10.85 6.80
C SER A 484 -8.07 -10.31 5.49
N ASP A 485 -6.74 -10.34 5.33
CA ASP A 485 -5.99 -9.63 4.30
C ASP A 485 -6.28 -8.11 4.27
N THR A 486 -6.54 -7.49 5.42
CA THR A 486 -6.82 -6.05 5.44
C THR A 486 -5.63 -5.24 4.93
N HIS A 487 -5.87 -4.27 4.02
CA HIS A 487 -4.87 -3.31 3.54
C HIS A 487 -4.82 -2.05 4.43
N TYR A 488 -5.52 -2.06 5.57
CA TYR A 488 -5.39 -1.05 6.61
C TYR A 488 -4.20 -1.38 7.53
N ALA A 489 -3.36 -0.37 7.79
CA ALA A 489 -2.32 -0.45 8.80
C ALA A 489 -2.49 0.71 9.81
N PRO A 490 -2.43 0.45 11.13
CA PRO A 490 -2.50 1.51 12.15
C PRO A 490 -1.37 2.53 12.04
N VAL A 491 -0.22 2.08 11.53
CA VAL A 491 0.99 2.88 11.35
C VAL A 491 1.54 2.73 9.94
N LYS A 492 2.24 3.78 9.46
CA LYS A 492 2.96 3.72 8.18
C LYS A 492 4.29 3.00 8.39
N ALA A 493 4.33 1.70 8.12
CA ALA A 493 5.54 0.92 8.23
C ALA A 493 6.58 1.37 7.19
N ARG A 494 7.84 1.52 7.63
CA ARG A 494 8.97 1.87 6.77
C ARG A 494 9.80 0.64 6.41
N ASN A 495 9.13 -0.37 5.89
CA ASN A 495 9.75 -1.59 5.39
C ASN A 495 9.37 -1.80 3.91
N ARG A 496 9.80 -2.92 3.32
CA ARG A 496 9.52 -3.23 1.91
C ARG A 496 8.04 -3.50 1.65
N ASN A 497 7.33 -4.07 2.61
CA ASN A 497 5.94 -4.49 2.48
C ASN A 497 4.97 -3.30 2.62
N GLY A 498 5.36 -2.27 3.38
CA GLY A 498 4.51 -1.09 3.67
C GLY A 498 3.55 -1.28 4.84
N TYR A 499 3.53 -2.47 5.46
CA TYR A 499 2.77 -2.82 6.66
C TYR A 499 3.57 -3.82 7.53
N TYR A 500 3.07 -4.14 8.71
CA TYR A 500 3.59 -5.22 9.55
C TYR A 500 2.59 -6.36 9.58
N GLN A 501 3.01 -7.54 9.13
CA GLN A 501 2.21 -8.77 9.28
C GLN A 501 2.09 -9.15 10.77
N LEU A 502 0.98 -9.80 11.12
CA LEU A 502 0.66 -10.14 12.50
C LEU A 502 1.75 -11.02 13.12
N GLY A 503 2.33 -10.56 14.23
CA GLY A 503 3.37 -11.27 14.95
C GLY A 503 4.79 -10.87 14.57
N LEU A 504 4.96 -9.92 13.62
CA LEU A 504 6.25 -9.30 13.34
C LEU A 504 6.66 -8.31 14.45
N ILE A 505 5.69 -7.55 14.97
CA ILE A 505 5.90 -6.59 16.07
C ILE A 505 5.41 -7.18 17.38
N THR A 506 4.22 -7.79 17.37
CA THR A 506 3.61 -8.38 18.55
C THR A 506 4.23 -9.74 18.86
N ASN A 507 4.74 -9.90 20.08
CA ASN A 507 5.23 -11.18 20.51
C ASN A 507 4.10 -12.26 20.53
N VAL A 508 4.41 -13.43 19.97
CA VAL A 508 3.57 -14.64 19.98
C VAL A 508 3.05 -15.06 21.36
N GLU A 509 3.78 -14.85 22.46
CA GLU A 509 3.26 -15.13 23.81
C GLU A 509 2.09 -14.20 24.16
N LYS A 510 2.17 -12.93 23.74
CA LYS A 510 1.10 -11.95 23.94
C LYS A 510 -0.11 -12.28 23.06
N LEU A 511 0.11 -12.62 21.78
CA LEU A 511 -0.94 -13.08 20.87
C LEU A 511 -1.64 -14.32 21.41
N THR A 512 -0.88 -15.31 21.87
CA THR A 512 -1.41 -16.53 22.49
C THR A 512 -2.30 -16.20 23.68
N LYS A 513 -1.85 -15.32 24.58
CA LYS A 513 -2.64 -14.91 25.75
C LYS A 513 -3.97 -14.30 25.33
N TRP A 514 -3.97 -13.38 24.37
CA TRP A 514 -5.19 -12.75 23.87
C TRP A 514 -6.13 -13.77 23.24
N PHE A 515 -5.64 -14.63 22.35
CA PHE A 515 -6.47 -15.68 21.76
C PHE A 515 -7.03 -16.64 22.81
N LEU A 516 -6.25 -17.10 23.80
CA LEU A 516 -6.78 -17.97 24.86
C LEU A 516 -7.84 -17.28 25.71
N GLU A 517 -7.68 -15.99 26.02
CA GLU A 517 -8.69 -15.21 26.75
C GLU A 517 -10.01 -15.12 25.95
N ILE A 518 -9.91 -14.84 24.64
CA ILE A 518 -11.08 -14.82 23.75
C ILE A 518 -11.69 -16.22 23.63
N ALA A 519 -10.89 -17.28 23.57
CA ALA A 519 -11.36 -18.67 23.51
C ALA A 519 -12.20 -19.03 24.75
N ASN A 520 -11.72 -18.69 25.95
CA ASN A 520 -12.45 -18.91 27.20
C ASN A 520 -13.78 -18.13 27.21
N ASN A 521 -13.76 -16.88 26.72
CA ASN A 521 -14.96 -16.07 26.61
C ASN A 521 -15.96 -16.65 25.58
N ALA A 522 -15.48 -17.19 24.46
CA ALA A 522 -16.31 -17.86 23.46
C ALA A 522 -16.94 -19.14 24.04
N GLU A 523 -16.16 -19.95 24.75
CA GLU A 523 -16.61 -21.19 25.38
C GLU A 523 -17.70 -20.94 26.43
N SER A 524 -17.54 -19.92 27.28
CA SER A 524 -18.54 -19.58 28.31
C SER A 524 -19.89 -19.11 27.76
N LYS A 525 -19.95 -18.76 26.47
CA LYS A 525 -21.17 -18.32 25.76
C LYS A 525 -21.78 -19.41 24.88
N MET A 526 -21.36 -20.67 25.03
CA MET A 526 -21.85 -21.75 24.20
C MET A 526 -23.37 -21.94 24.28
N THR A 527 -23.97 -22.19 23.12
CA THR A 527 -25.39 -22.47 22.96
C THR A 527 -25.63 -23.38 21.76
N SER A 528 -26.76 -24.08 21.73
CA SER A 528 -27.15 -24.90 20.58
C SER A 528 -27.29 -24.04 19.32
N ALA A 529 -26.76 -24.53 18.20
CA ALA A 529 -26.70 -23.80 16.93
C ALA A 529 -27.62 -24.43 15.88
N LYS A 530 -28.28 -23.56 15.12
CA LYS A 530 -28.68 -23.84 13.73
C LYS A 530 -27.73 -23.08 12.81
N PHE A 531 -27.36 -23.68 11.70
CA PHE A 531 -26.62 -23.01 10.65
C PHE A 531 -27.55 -22.61 9.50
N GLU A 532 -27.22 -21.52 8.85
CA GLU A 532 -27.82 -21.06 7.60
C GLU A 532 -26.69 -20.69 6.63
N ILE A 533 -26.83 -21.11 5.38
CA ILE A 533 -25.98 -20.66 4.28
C ILE A 533 -26.68 -19.49 3.62
N LEU A 534 -26.07 -18.30 3.70
CA LEU A 534 -26.59 -17.12 3.04
C LEU A 534 -25.75 -16.77 1.82
N GLU A 535 -26.42 -16.32 0.78
CA GLU A 535 -25.80 -15.79 -0.42
C GLU A 535 -26.40 -14.43 -0.78
N ASN A 536 -25.52 -13.52 -1.21
CA ASN A 536 -25.86 -12.23 -1.78
C ASN A 536 -25.08 -11.99 -3.07
N GLU A 537 -25.64 -11.22 -3.98
CA GLU A 537 -24.93 -10.64 -5.12
C GLU A 537 -25.08 -9.12 -5.09
N ALA A 538 -23.98 -8.39 -5.14
CA ALA A 538 -23.97 -6.94 -5.24
C ALA A 538 -23.52 -6.49 -6.64
N ASP A 539 -24.29 -5.60 -7.27
CA ASP A 539 -23.90 -4.91 -8.49
C ASP A 539 -22.99 -3.72 -8.11
N VAL A 540 -21.68 -3.89 -8.28
CA VAL A 540 -20.65 -2.91 -7.90
C VAL A 540 -19.66 -2.69 -9.05
N LYS A 541 -18.87 -1.62 -8.99
CA LYS A 541 -17.68 -1.51 -9.83
C LYS A 541 -16.49 -2.18 -9.17
N ILE A 542 -15.66 -2.82 -9.99
CA ILE A 542 -14.35 -3.37 -9.59
C ILE A 542 -13.24 -2.85 -10.49
N MET A 543 -12.00 -2.84 -9.98
CA MET A 543 -10.84 -2.28 -10.68
C MET A 543 -10.48 -3.03 -11.97
N GLY A 544 -10.53 -4.36 -11.97
CA GLY A 544 -9.96 -5.16 -13.05
C GLY A 544 -8.44 -5.26 -13.03
N GLN A 545 -7.91 -6.17 -13.87
CA GLN A 545 -6.47 -6.40 -13.99
C GLN A 545 -5.73 -5.24 -14.70
N GLY A 546 -6.38 -4.60 -15.69
CA GLY A 546 -5.72 -3.61 -16.54
C GLY A 546 -5.29 -2.29 -15.85
N ILE A 547 -5.82 -1.98 -14.66
CA ILE A 547 -5.45 -0.74 -13.96
C ILE A 547 -4.00 -0.80 -13.45
N TYR A 548 -3.62 -1.89 -12.78
CA TYR A 548 -2.27 -2.08 -12.24
C TYR A 548 -1.23 -2.25 -13.34
N GLU A 549 -1.55 -3.00 -14.39
CA GLU A 549 -0.70 -3.11 -15.57
C GLU A 549 -0.34 -1.74 -16.17
N ASP A 550 -1.33 -0.89 -16.36
CA ASP A 550 -1.12 0.43 -16.95
C ASP A 550 -0.34 1.35 -16.02
N TYR A 551 -0.56 1.26 -14.70
CA TYR A 551 0.25 1.98 -13.71
C TYR A 551 1.71 1.53 -13.71
N SER A 552 1.94 0.22 -13.68
CA SER A 552 3.27 -0.42 -13.75
C SER A 552 4.03 0.02 -15.01
N LYS A 553 3.39 -0.11 -16.19
CA LYS A 553 3.93 0.33 -17.48
C LYS A 553 4.24 1.83 -17.52
N ALA A 554 3.37 2.67 -16.94
CA ALA A 554 3.58 4.12 -16.89
C ALA A 554 4.78 4.50 -16.03
N LEU A 555 4.93 3.89 -14.86
CA LEU A 555 6.06 4.12 -13.95
C LEU A 555 7.37 3.69 -14.59
N ASP A 556 7.42 2.49 -15.18
CA ASP A 556 8.63 1.98 -15.83
C ASP A 556 9.06 2.85 -17.02
N LYS A 557 8.12 3.27 -17.87
CA LYS A 557 8.41 4.21 -18.97
C LYS A 557 8.90 5.56 -18.45
N SER A 558 8.26 6.11 -17.41
CA SER A 558 8.66 7.37 -16.79
C SER A 558 10.06 7.30 -16.19
N LEU A 559 10.40 6.20 -15.50
CA LEU A 559 11.73 5.96 -14.94
C LEU A 559 12.79 5.81 -16.03
N LYS A 560 12.48 5.09 -17.13
CA LYS A 560 13.38 4.96 -18.27
C LYS A 560 13.67 6.32 -18.91
N LEU A 561 12.64 7.13 -19.15
CA LEU A 561 12.79 8.50 -19.64
C LEU A 561 13.64 9.34 -18.69
N THR A 562 13.37 9.28 -17.39
CA THR A 562 14.13 10.00 -16.37
C THR A 562 15.61 9.64 -16.39
N LYS A 563 15.96 8.35 -16.52
CA LYS A 563 17.36 7.91 -16.66
C LYS A 563 18.04 8.51 -17.90
N VAL A 564 17.37 8.49 -19.06
CA VAL A 564 17.92 9.05 -20.31
C VAL A 564 18.16 10.56 -20.17
N PHE A 565 17.16 11.30 -19.66
CA PHE A 565 17.27 12.74 -19.45
C PHE A 565 18.35 13.10 -18.42
N MET A 566 18.49 12.30 -17.36
CA MET A 566 19.52 12.50 -16.34
C MET A 566 20.92 12.28 -16.93
N ILE A 567 21.15 11.20 -17.68
CA ILE A 567 22.44 10.94 -18.35
C ILE A 567 22.79 12.08 -19.31
N GLY A 568 21.84 12.51 -20.14
CA GLY A 568 22.05 13.64 -21.06
C GLY A 568 22.36 14.95 -20.33
N SER A 569 21.63 15.23 -19.25
CA SER A 569 21.82 16.44 -18.42
C SER A 569 23.18 16.45 -17.72
N VAL A 570 23.60 15.32 -17.15
CA VAL A 570 24.93 15.16 -16.52
C VAL A 570 26.04 15.28 -17.56
N THR A 571 25.86 14.68 -18.74
CA THR A 571 26.85 14.78 -19.83
C THR A 571 27.00 16.23 -20.30
N LEU A 572 25.88 16.94 -20.51
CA LEU A 572 25.90 18.35 -20.86
C LEU A 572 26.56 19.18 -19.76
N PHE A 573 26.21 18.95 -18.49
CA PHE A 573 26.84 19.60 -17.35
C PHE A 573 28.36 19.39 -17.31
N ILE A 574 28.84 18.15 -17.49
CA ILE A 574 30.27 17.85 -17.53
C ILE A 574 30.98 18.61 -18.65
N ILE A 575 30.38 18.72 -19.84
CA ILE A 575 30.93 19.52 -20.95
C ILE A 575 31.11 20.97 -20.53
N THR A 576 30.18 21.54 -19.75
CA THR A 576 30.30 22.92 -19.26
C THR A 576 31.49 23.15 -18.33
N LEU A 577 32.02 22.10 -17.67
CA LEU A 577 33.24 22.22 -16.85
C LEU A 577 34.49 22.50 -17.71
N PHE A 578 34.44 22.13 -19.00
CA PHE A 578 35.52 22.34 -19.96
C PHE A 578 35.37 23.62 -20.79
N LEU A 579 34.25 24.35 -20.65
CA LEU A 579 34.10 25.72 -21.13
C LEU A 579 34.77 26.68 -20.14
#